data_AF-A0A7I8KH48-F1
#
_entry.id   AF-A0A7I8KH48-F1
#
_cell.length_a   1.000
_cell.length_b   1.000
_cell.length_c   1.000
_cell.angle_alpha   90.00
_cell.angle_beta   90.00
_cell.angle_gamma   90.00
#
_symmetry.space_group_name_H-M   'P 1'
#
loop_
_entity.id
_entity.type
_entity.pdbx_description
1 polymer ?
#
loop_
_entity_poly.entity_id
_entity_poly.type
_entity_poly.pdbx_seq_one_letter_code
_entity_poly.pdbx_strand_id
1 'polypeptide(L)'
;MSTKKYFITIGFTFSVIYASHRSEEKETLWADLVQYVRDYPTLVESPWYLAGDFNCVRNTSERQGGQITRARNMETFNDCIFRLVLIEPPTSGEVWTWSNN
;
A
#
# COMPACT_ATOMS: atom_id res chain seq x y z
N MET A 1 42.27 -2.58 20.23
CA MET A 1 40.88 -2.28 20.66
C MET A 1 39.93 -3.03 19.74
N SER A 2 39.13 -3.96 20.26
CA SER A 2 38.15 -4.72 19.48
C SER A 2 36.80 -4.01 19.53
N THR A 3 36.28 -3.58 18.39
CA THR A 3 34.97 -2.93 18.27
C THR A 3 33.89 -3.99 18.40
N LYS A 4 33.11 -3.96 19.48
CA LYS A 4 31.90 -4.79 19.61
C LYS A 4 30.89 -4.33 18.56
N LYS A 5 30.58 -5.19 17.59
CA LYS A 5 29.49 -4.99 16.66
C LYS A 5 28.20 -5.48 17.33
N TYR A 6 27.31 -4.56 17.65
CA TYR A 6 25.97 -4.88 18.13
C TYR A 6 25.08 -5.07 16.89
N PHE A 7 24.55 -6.28 16.73
CA PHE A 7 23.54 -6.56 15.72
C PHE A 7 22.16 -6.50 16.39
N ILE A 8 21.27 -5.69 15.85
CA ILE A 8 19.85 -5.69 16.23
C ILE A 8 19.11 -6.38 15.08
N THR A 9 18.41 -7.46 15.39
CA THR A 9 17.52 -8.12 14.44
C THR A 9 16.12 -7.59 14.66
N ILE A 10 15.49 -7.07 13.61
CA ILE A 10 14.08 -6.66 13.61
C ILE A 10 13.37 -7.57 12.62
N GLY A 11 12.38 -8.34 13.08
CA GLY A 11 11.47 -9.07 12.21
C GLY A 11 10.46 -8.11 11.57
N PHE A 12 10.07 -8.36 10.33
CA PHE A 12 9.02 -7.61 9.64
C PHE A 12 8.23 -8.53 8.72
N THR A 13 7.01 -8.12 8.39
CA THR A 13 6.20 -8.76 7.36
C THR A 13 6.16 -7.88 6.11
N PHE A 14 6.30 -8.51 4.94
CA PHE A 14 6.21 -7.83 3.64
C PHE A 14 5.17 -8.53 2.77
N SER A 15 4.15 -7.79 2.36
CA SER A 15 3.07 -8.27 1.50
C SER A 15 3.14 -7.58 0.15
N VAL A 16 3.22 -8.37 -0.92
CA VAL A 16 3.17 -7.87 -2.30
C VAL A 16 1.74 -7.94 -2.81
N ILE A 17 1.21 -6.81 -3.25
CA ILE A 17 -0.18 -6.67 -3.69
C ILE A 17 -0.23 -6.46 -5.20
N TYR A 18 -1.15 -7.15 -5.86
CA TYR A 18 -1.57 -6.84 -7.22
C TYR A 18 -3.08 -6.65 -7.20
N ALA A 19 -3.53 -5.42 -7.40
CA ALA A 19 -4.94 -5.07 -7.43
C ALA A 19 -5.45 -5.03 -8.87
N SER A 20 -6.67 -5.50 -9.09
CA SER A 20 -7.33 -5.49 -10.41
C SER A 20 -7.59 -4.08 -10.92
N HIS A 21 -7.72 -3.92 -12.25
CA HIS A 21 -8.22 -2.67 -12.84
C HIS A 21 -9.73 -2.45 -12.55
N ARG A 22 -10.46 -3.50 -12.16
CA ARG A 22 -11.91 -3.45 -11.91
C ARG A 22 -12.21 -2.89 -10.52
N SER A 23 -13.04 -1.84 -10.46
CA SER A 23 -13.39 -1.15 -9.21
C SER A 23 -13.93 -2.09 -8.12
N GLU A 24 -14.83 -2.99 -8.48
CA GLU A 24 -15.47 -3.93 -7.54
C GLU A 24 -14.45 -4.88 -6.89
N GLU A 25 -13.53 -5.42 -7.69
CA GLU A 25 -12.48 -6.33 -7.21
C GLU A 25 -11.47 -5.60 -6.31
N LYS A 26 -11.19 -4.32 -6.58
CA LYS A 26 -10.37 -3.50 -5.68
C LYS A 26 -11.05 -3.28 -4.33
N GLU A 27 -12.34 -2.93 -4.34
CA GLU A 27 -13.09 -2.74 -3.09
C GLU A 27 -13.14 -4.02 -2.25
N THR A 28 -13.31 -5.18 -2.89
CA THR A 28 -13.20 -6.49 -2.22
C THR A 28 -11.80 -6.69 -1.62
N LEU A 29 -10.73 -6.46 -2.40
CA LEU A 29 -9.35 -6.58 -1.91
C LEU A 29 -9.07 -5.66 -0.70
N TRP A 30 -9.54 -4.41 -0.74
CA TRP A 30 -9.39 -3.48 0.38
C TRP A 30 -10.11 -3.97 1.64
N ALA A 31 -11.32 -4.49 1.49
CA ALA A 31 -12.07 -5.07 2.60
C ALA A 31 -11.36 -6.31 3.16
N ASP A 32 -10.86 -7.19 2.30
CA ASP A 32 -10.14 -8.40 2.67
C ASP A 32 -8.84 -8.07 3.42
N LEU A 33 -8.07 -7.06 3.00
CA LEU A 33 -6.87 -6.62 3.72
C LEU A 33 -7.21 -6.14 5.14
N VAL A 34 -8.27 -5.35 5.30
CA VAL A 34 -8.71 -4.90 6.63
C VAL A 34 -9.19 -6.07 7.48
N GLN A 35 -9.92 -7.01 6.88
CA GLN A 35 -10.39 -8.20 7.58
C GLN A 35 -9.23 -9.11 7.99
N TYR A 36 -8.22 -9.28 7.12
CA TYR A 36 -7.04 -10.09 7.38
C TYR A 36 -6.27 -9.60 8.61
N VAL A 37 -6.07 -8.29 8.76
CA VAL A 37 -5.42 -7.73 9.97
C VAL A 37 -6.26 -7.94 11.23
N ARG A 38 -7.60 -7.92 11.12
CA ARG A 38 -8.49 -8.20 12.25
C ARG A 38 -8.44 -9.66 12.68
N ASP A 39 -8.39 -10.57 11.72
CA ASP A 39 -8.35 -12.01 11.96
C ASP A 39 -6.96 -12.47 12.43
N TYR A 40 -5.91 -11.78 12.01
CA TYR A 40 -4.51 -12.09 12.32
C TYR A 40 -3.78 -10.87 12.93
N PRO A 41 -4.11 -10.48 14.17
CA PRO A 41 -3.54 -9.27 14.80
C PRO A 41 -2.02 -9.36 15.02
N THR A 42 -1.46 -10.57 15.09
CA THR A 42 -0.01 -10.78 15.21
C THR A 42 0.78 -10.32 13.98
N LEU A 43 0.12 -10.19 12.82
CA LEU A 43 0.74 -9.67 11.61
C LEU A 43 1.30 -8.25 11.80
N VAL A 44 0.56 -7.45 12.58
CA VAL A 44 0.89 -6.04 12.85
C VAL A 44 1.59 -5.83 14.20
N GLU A 45 1.97 -6.91 14.89
CA GLU A 45 2.88 -6.85 16.06
C GLU A 45 4.33 -6.55 15.64
N SER A 46 4.64 -6.69 14.36
CA SER A 46 5.91 -6.30 13.74
C SER A 46 5.65 -5.27 12.63
N PRO A 47 6.67 -4.51 12.19
CA PRO A 47 6.53 -3.65 11.02
C PRO A 47 5.95 -4.42 9.84
N TRP A 48 4.86 -3.90 9.27
CA TRP A 48 4.20 -4.49 8.12
C TRP A 48 4.28 -3.54 6.93
N TYR A 49 4.86 -4.05 5.85
CA TYR A 49 5.05 -3.32 4.61
C TYR A 49 4.11 -3.90 3.55
N LEU A 50 3.33 -3.03 2.91
CA LEU A 50 2.56 -3.36 1.72
C LEU A 50 3.16 -2.62 0.53
N ALA A 51 3.44 -3.34 -0.54
CA ALA A 51 3.95 -2.77 -1.78
C ALA A 51 3.40 -3.53 -2.98
N GLY A 52 3.39 -2.90 -4.15
CA GLY A 52 3.03 -3.57 -5.40
C GLY A 52 2.22 -2.66 -6.33
N ASP A 53 1.48 -3.29 -7.24
CA ASP A 53 0.65 -2.57 -8.20
C ASP A 53 -0.79 -2.49 -7.69
N PHE A 54 -1.12 -1.34 -7.11
CA PHE A 54 -2.46 -1.08 -6.57
C PHE A 54 -3.48 -0.66 -7.63
N ASN A 55 -3.06 -0.41 -8.88
CA ASN A 55 -3.92 0.08 -9.95
C ASN A 55 -4.87 1.22 -9.51
N CYS A 56 -4.39 2.05 -8.60
CA CYS A 56 -5.13 3.12 -7.95
C CYS A 56 -4.16 4.20 -7.48
N VAL A 57 -4.59 5.44 -7.60
CA VAL A 57 -3.89 6.62 -7.06
C VAL A 57 -4.62 7.08 -5.80
N ARG A 58 -3.93 7.83 -4.93
CA ARG A 58 -4.51 8.46 -3.75
C ARG A 58 -5.11 9.81 -4.06
N ASN A 59 -4.49 10.55 -4.99
CA ASN A 59 -4.88 11.91 -5.36
C ASN A 59 -4.99 12.07 -6.87
N THR A 60 -5.82 13.02 -7.32
CA THR A 60 -5.94 13.34 -8.75
C THR A 60 -4.63 13.87 -9.35
N SER A 61 -3.78 14.50 -8.54
CA SER A 61 -2.46 14.99 -8.93
C SER A 61 -1.46 13.88 -9.25
N GLU A 62 -1.70 12.65 -8.79
CA GLU A 62 -0.85 11.48 -9.04
C GLU A 62 -1.16 10.80 -10.39
N ARG A 63 -1.93 11.46 -11.25
CA ARG A 63 -2.17 11.03 -12.62
C ARG A 63 -2.13 12.19 -13.59
N GLN A 64 -1.47 11.99 -14.73
CA GLN A 64 -1.47 12.92 -15.84
C GLN A 64 -2.17 12.31 -17.07
N GLY A 65 -3.22 12.97 -17.55
CA GLY A 65 -3.98 12.53 -18.73
C GLY A 65 -4.91 11.32 -18.52
N GLY A 66 -5.57 10.89 -19.60
CA GLY A 66 -6.56 9.81 -19.58
C GLY A 66 -7.91 10.18 -18.96
N GLN A 67 -8.79 9.18 -18.79
CA GLN A 67 -10.06 9.39 -18.07
C GLN A 67 -9.80 9.64 -16.58
N ILE A 68 -10.60 10.55 -16.01
CA ILE A 68 -10.60 10.84 -14.57
C ILE A 68 -10.86 9.54 -13.82
N THR A 69 -9.93 9.16 -12.93
CA THR A 69 -10.13 8.04 -12.03
C THR A 69 -11.39 8.29 -11.20
N ARG A 70 -12.27 7.29 -11.12
CA ARG A 70 -13.49 7.40 -10.31
C ARG A 70 -13.12 7.84 -8.91
N ALA A 71 -13.70 8.95 -8.43
CA ALA A 71 -13.45 9.48 -7.09
C ALA A 71 -13.59 8.40 -6.01
N ARG A 72 -14.60 7.54 -6.15
CA ARG A 72 -14.83 6.37 -5.30
C ARG A 72 -13.63 5.42 -5.19
N ASN A 73 -12.87 5.18 -6.26
CA ASN A 73 -11.69 4.31 -6.20
C ASN A 73 -10.62 4.91 -5.28
N MET A 74 -10.39 6.23 -5.37
CA MET A 74 -9.41 6.91 -4.52
C MET A 74 -9.93 6.99 -3.07
N GLU A 75 -11.23 7.23 -2.88
CA GLU A 75 -11.87 7.27 -1.57
C GLU A 75 -11.74 5.93 -0.83
N THR A 76 -12.11 4.82 -1.46
CA THR A 76 -12.04 3.49 -0.83
C THR A 76 -10.61 3.04 -0.60
N PHE A 77 -9.67 3.42 -1.48
CA PHE A 77 -8.25 3.15 -1.27
C PHE A 77 -7.68 3.95 -0.09
N ASN A 78 -8.00 5.23 0.02
CA ASN A 78 -7.59 6.05 1.17
C ASN A 78 -8.26 5.60 2.48
N ASP A 79 -9.51 5.15 2.46
CA ASP A 79 -10.16 4.53 3.63
C ASP A 79 -9.45 3.25 4.07
N CYS A 80 -9.04 2.40 3.12
CA CYS A 80 -8.23 1.20 3.41
C CYS A 80 -6.92 1.56 4.11
N ILE A 81 -6.16 2.51 3.55
CA ILE A 81 -4.90 3.03 4.14
C ILE A 81 -5.15 3.55 5.56
N PHE A 82 -6.22 4.32 5.76
CA PHE A 82 -6.58 4.87 7.06
C PHE A 82 -6.94 3.79 8.07
N ARG A 83 -7.81 2.84 7.70
CA ARG A 83 -8.25 1.74 8.58
C ARG A 83 -7.14 0.78 8.97
N LEU A 84 -6.14 0.63 8.11
CA LEU A 84 -4.93 -0.17 8.36
C LEU A 84 -3.83 0.63 9.07
N VAL A 85 -4.03 1.93 9.32
CA VAL A 85 -3.05 2.83 9.95
C VAL A 85 -1.72 2.82 9.18
N LEU A 86 -1.80 2.74 7.84
CA LEU A 86 -0.63 2.72 6.97
C LEU A 86 -0.10 4.13 6.74
N ILE A 87 1.22 4.23 6.63
CA ILE A 87 1.92 5.46 6.28
C ILE A 87 2.58 5.24 4.93
N GLU A 88 2.35 6.17 4.01
CA GLU A 88 3.08 6.21 2.76
C GLU A 88 4.50 6.73 3.02
N PRO A 89 5.56 5.93 2.78
CA PRO A 89 6.92 6.40 2.92
C PRO A 89 7.25 7.39 1.79
N PRO A 90 8.11 8.41 2.05
CA PRO A 90 8.59 9.27 1.00
C PRO A 90 9.33 8.44 -0.05
N THR A 91 8.98 8.61 -1.33
CA THR A 91 9.65 7.93 -2.43
C THR A 91 10.83 8.76 -2.90
N SER A 92 11.99 8.11 -3.07
CA SER A 92 13.12 8.67 -3.80
C SER A 92 13.12 8.06 -5.20
N GLY A 93 12.70 8.82 -6.21
CA GLY A 93 12.63 8.32 -7.59
C GLY A 93 11.70 9.14 -8.48
N GLU A 94 11.30 8.51 -9.59
CA GLU A 94 10.36 9.09 -10.53
C GLU A 94 9.00 9.34 -9.88
N VAL A 95 8.35 10.45 -10.24
CA VAL A 95 7.03 10.85 -9.72
C VAL A 95 5.92 9.89 -10.18
N TRP A 96 6.12 9.25 -11.33
CA TRP A 96 5.15 8.35 -11.95
C TRP A 96 5.66 6.92 -11.96
N THR A 97 4.80 5.98 -11.62
CA THR A 97 5.15 4.55 -11.57
C THR A 97 4.75 3.77 -12.82
N TRP A 98 3.96 4.37 -13.72
CA TRP A 98 3.44 3.69 -14.92
C TRP A 98 3.02 4.67 -16.03
N SER A 99 3.16 4.25 -17.29
CA SER A 99 2.69 4.98 -18.47
C SER A 99 2.17 4.02 -19.53
N ASN A 100 1.25 4.50 -20.40
CA ASN A 100 0.58 3.71 -21.43
C ASN A 100 0.93 4.19 -22.84
N ASN A 101 2.15 4.71 -23.02
CA ASN A 101 2.64 5.27 -24.29
C ASN A 101 2.63 4.24 -25.43
#